data_AF-A0A2S7ZCE7-F1
#
_entry.id   AF-A0A2S7ZCE7-F1
#
_cell.length_a   1.000
_cell.length_b   1.000
_cell.length_c   1.000
_cell.angle_alpha   90.00
_cell.angle_beta   90.00
_cell.angle_gamma   90.00
#
_symmetry.space_group_name_H-M   'P 1'
#
loop_
_entity.id
_entity.type
_entity.pdbx_description
1 polymer ?
#
loop_
_entity_poly.entity_id
_entity_poly.type
_entity_poly.pdbx_seq_one_letter_code
_entity_poly.pdbx_strand_id
1 'polypeptide(L)'
;MTREHVSDIWNERVKGHSHYDFVDVNINSDNLLFIDPVLIEMNQGKWYKDANLIVQSFFDEFYKAYRDNNISRKRELLSHAGEQNATRFGYGRGDNGRGNTVNGLLAIFSPLEDYIERISTIEKAVDLPLLLTRFSQDGLSDLLTNILHNHLNEYMLKQMEKFKVKSNGRTKYWTWDLASLSWKEVPAPSYKVNNQELLIVPKSIVRKNYLFSIEQFFSRVLIERERSAGEYYDNDKDRFIPKKEVENIIKNKSDFGIHWKYEESLIYIKDNNDALDEYHRRLHSFYSKRKGMKDKALDDLIYKESIIC
;
A
#
# COMPACT_ATOMS: atom_id res chain seq x y z
N MET A 1 28.41 -1.70 5.29
CA MET A 1 28.12 -0.49 6.09
C MET A 1 27.51 -0.91 7.42
N THR A 2 27.87 -0.23 8.51
CA THR A 2 27.23 -0.42 9.82
C THR A 2 25.76 0.00 9.73
N ARG A 3 24.85 -0.83 10.25
CA ARG A 3 23.43 -0.49 10.32
C ARG A 3 23.24 0.57 11.39
N GLU A 4 22.80 1.74 10.97
CA GLU A 4 22.43 2.83 11.86
C GLU A 4 20.92 3.01 11.73
N HIS A 5 20.24 3.29 12.83
CA HIS A 5 18.79 3.45 12.87
C HIS A 5 18.43 4.82 13.46
N VAL A 6 17.18 5.23 13.32
CA VAL A 6 16.68 6.49 13.88
C VAL A 6 16.94 6.58 15.39
N SER A 7 16.79 5.49 16.14
CA SER A 7 17.09 5.40 17.56
C SER A 7 18.54 5.69 17.92
N ASP A 8 19.49 5.39 17.02
CA ASP A 8 20.91 5.65 17.25
C ASP A 8 21.20 7.15 17.29
N ILE A 9 20.44 7.93 16.52
CA ILE A 9 20.60 9.37 16.38
C ILE A 9 19.61 10.17 17.25
N TRP A 10 18.46 9.62 17.62
CA TRP A 10 17.40 10.35 18.34
C TRP A 10 17.22 9.94 19.81
N ASN A 11 17.71 8.76 20.22
CA ASN A 11 17.41 8.25 21.56
C ASN A 11 18.54 7.38 22.14
N GLU A 12 19.78 7.87 22.05
CA GLU A 12 20.95 7.27 22.72
C GLU A 12 21.14 5.76 22.44
N ARG A 13 20.75 5.30 21.24
CA ARG A 13 20.86 3.89 20.79
C ARG A 13 20.00 2.89 21.55
N VAL A 14 18.96 3.33 22.25
CA VAL A 14 17.95 2.43 22.84
C VAL A 14 17.23 1.69 21.71
N LYS A 15 17.24 0.36 21.70
CA LYS A 15 16.61 -0.47 20.65
C LYS A 15 15.30 -1.09 21.13
N GLY A 16 14.42 -1.40 20.18
CA GLY A 16 13.16 -2.10 20.43
C GLY A 16 11.96 -1.20 20.15
N HIS A 17 11.08 -1.64 19.25
CA HIS A 17 9.88 -0.90 18.84
C HIS A 17 8.87 -0.70 19.99
N SER A 18 9.04 -1.39 21.13
CA SER A 18 8.27 -1.09 22.35
C SER A 18 8.51 0.32 22.89
N HIS A 19 9.61 0.97 22.52
CA HIS A 19 9.94 2.35 22.93
C HIS A 19 9.45 3.42 21.94
N TYR A 20 8.93 3.02 20.78
CA TYR A 20 8.66 3.92 19.66
C TYR A 20 7.24 3.76 19.11
N ASP A 21 6.57 4.88 18.81
CA ASP A 21 5.29 4.88 18.07
C ASP A 21 5.51 4.79 16.54
N PHE A 22 6.76 4.91 16.09
CA PHE A 22 7.19 4.87 14.71
C PHE A 22 8.10 3.68 14.43
N VAL A 23 8.33 3.40 13.15
CA VAL A 23 9.31 2.37 12.73
C VAL A 23 10.72 2.92 12.89
N ASP A 24 11.55 2.26 13.69
CA ASP A 24 12.96 2.59 13.88
C ASP A 24 13.81 2.14 12.68
N VAL A 25 13.57 2.72 11.51
CA VAL A 25 14.16 2.31 10.23
C VAL A 25 15.69 2.34 10.26
N ASN A 26 16.32 1.40 9.56
CA ASN A 26 17.72 1.53 9.17
C ASN A 26 17.82 2.70 8.18
N ILE A 27 18.67 3.68 8.48
CA ILE A 27 18.83 4.91 7.69
C ILE A 27 19.79 4.75 6.52
N ASN A 28 20.53 3.64 6.47
CA ASN A 28 21.55 3.36 5.45
C ASN A 28 21.10 2.34 4.39
N SER A 29 19.89 1.80 4.50
CA SER A 29 19.31 0.87 3.52
C SER A 29 17.79 0.97 3.53
N ASP A 30 17.16 0.45 2.48
CA ASP A 30 15.71 0.26 2.53
C ASP A 30 15.33 -0.82 3.55
N ASN A 31 14.11 -0.71 4.02
CA ASN A 31 13.47 -1.56 5.00
C ASN A 31 12.25 -2.16 4.30
N LEU A 32 12.15 -3.50 4.28
CA LEU A 32 11.10 -4.24 3.58
C LEU A 32 9.74 -4.09 4.29
N LEU A 33 9.21 -2.88 4.21
CA LEU A 33 8.00 -2.38 4.83
C LEU A 33 7.30 -1.46 3.83
N PHE A 34 5.98 -1.40 3.94
CA PHE A 34 5.12 -0.62 3.06
C PHE A 34 4.00 0.02 3.89
N ILE A 35 3.58 1.24 3.51
CA ILE A 35 2.39 1.90 4.06
C ILE A 35 1.14 1.18 3.53
N ASP A 36 0.28 0.71 4.43
CA ASP A 36 -0.91 -0.07 4.07
C ASP A 36 -2.18 0.80 4.20
N PRO A 37 -2.90 1.06 3.09
CA PRO A 37 -4.07 1.94 3.11
C PRO A 37 -5.22 1.41 3.98
N VAL A 38 -5.35 0.08 4.09
CA VAL A 38 -6.41 -0.52 4.93
C VAL A 38 -6.07 -0.35 6.41
N LEU A 39 -4.78 -0.31 6.80
CA LEU A 39 -4.41 0.05 8.16
C LEU A 39 -4.68 1.52 8.46
N ILE A 40 -4.54 2.42 7.49
CA ILE A 40 -4.93 3.82 7.66
C ILE A 40 -6.43 3.93 7.93
N GLU A 41 -7.24 3.26 7.10
CA GLU A 41 -8.71 3.27 7.19
C GLU A 41 -9.23 2.71 8.52
N MET A 42 -8.64 1.61 9.01
CA MET A 42 -9.16 0.89 10.17
C MET A 42 -8.72 1.44 11.52
N ASN A 43 -7.59 2.13 11.58
CA ASN A 43 -7.08 2.66 12.84
C ASN A 43 -7.93 3.83 13.33
N GLN A 44 -8.05 3.94 14.66
CA GLN A 44 -8.87 4.96 15.31
C GLN A 44 -8.02 6.11 15.82
N GLY A 45 -8.54 7.33 15.71
CA GLY A 45 -7.87 8.54 16.19
C GLY A 45 -7.83 9.63 15.13
N LYS A 46 -7.64 10.87 15.57
CA LYS A 46 -7.69 12.04 14.67
C LYS A 46 -6.69 11.92 13.52
N TRP A 47 -5.45 11.51 13.81
CA TRP A 47 -4.40 11.38 12.81
C TRP A 47 -4.79 10.42 11.67
N TYR A 48 -5.37 9.25 11.99
CA TYR A 48 -5.78 8.27 10.99
C TYR A 48 -7.00 8.73 10.19
N LYS A 49 -7.97 9.36 10.85
CA LYS A 49 -9.14 9.94 10.17
C LYS A 49 -8.73 11.00 9.17
N ASP A 50 -7.85 11.91 9.57
CA ASP A 50 -7.32 12.96 8.69
C ASP A 50 -6.52 12.33 7.52
N ALA A 51 -5.64 11.36 7.81
CA ALA A 51 -4.88 10.65 6.77
C ALA A 51 -5.81 9.95 5.75
N ASN A 52 -6.85 9.27 6.25
CA ASN A 52 -7.81 8.57 5.41
C ASN A 52 -8.60 9.54 4.52
N LEU A 53 -8.98 10.72 5.03
CA LEU A 53 -9.65 11.75 4.22
C LEU A 53 -8.75 12.25 3.09
N ILE A 54 -7.46 12.51 3.37
CA ILE A 54 -6.50 12.94 2.35
C ILE A 54 -6.35 11.85 1.27
N VAL A 55 -6.11 10.60 1.68
CA VAL A 55 -5.96 9.45 0.76
C VAL A 55 -7.22 9.25 -0.07
N GLN A 56 -8.40 9.21 0.55
CA GLN A 56 -9.66 9.01 -0.16
C GLN A 56 -9.88 10.12 -1.19
N SER A 57 -9.68 11.39 -0.82
CA SER A 57 -9.89 12.51 -1.75
C SER A 57 -8.98 12.47 -2.97
N PHE A 58 -7.74 11.96 -2.83
CA PHE A 58 -6.86 11.75 -3.96
C PHE A 58 -7.42 10.66 -4.88
N PHE A 59 -7.80 9.51 -4.32
CA PHE A 59 -8.30 8.38 -5.10
C PHE A 59 -9.66 8.69 -5.75
N ASP A 60 -10.52 9.46 -5.10
CA ASP A 60 -11.78 9.95 -5.70
C ASP A 60 -11.51 10.75 -6.98
N GLU A 61 -10.59 11.71 -6.92
CA GLU A 61 -10.18 12.53 -8.07
C GLU A 61 -9.44 11.71 -9.14
N PHE A 62 -8.61 10.75 -8.71
CA PHE A 62 -7.94 9.82 -9.60
C PHE A 62 -8.92 8.97 -10.40
N TYR A 63 -9.82 8.26 -9.74
CA TYR A 63 -10.78 7.41 -10.44
C TYR A 63 -11.78 8.22 -11.26
N LYS A 64 -12.17 9.41 -10.79
CA LYS A 64 -12.96 10.35 -11.60
C LYS A 64 -12.23 10.76 -12.88
N ALA A 65 -10.95 11.12 -12.81
CA ALA A 65 -10.17 11.47 -13.99
C ALA A 65 -10.07 10.32 -15.01
N TYR A 66 -10.02 9.07 -14.53
CA TYR A 66 -10.07 7.90 -15.41
C TYR A 66 -11.45 7.68 -16.03
N ARG A 67 -12.53 7.78 -15.25
CA ARG A 67 -13.93 7.71 -15.75
C ARG A 67 -14.23 8.78 -16.81
N ASP A 68 -13.77 10.00 -16.57
CA ASP A 68 -14.00 11.14 -17.48
C ASP A 68 -13.03 11.15 -18.68
N ASN A 69 -12.11 10.18 -18.74
CA ASN A 69 -10.98 10.14 -19.67
C ASN A 69 -10.20 11.47 -19.75
N ASN A 70 -10.06 12.17 -18.62
CA ASN A 70 -9.43 13.48 -18.55
C ASN A 70 -7.90 13.34 -18.51
N ILE A 71 -7.27 13.27 -19.69
CA ILE A 71 -5.81 13.08 -19.84
C ILE A 71 -5.00 14.15 -19.10
N SER A 72 -5.44 15.42 -19.15
CA SER A 72 -4.74 16.52 -18.47
C SER A 72 -4.74 16.30 -16.95
N ARG A 73 -5.88 15.93 -16.38
CA ARG A 73 -6.02 15.63 -14.95
C ARG A 73 -5.26 14.37 -14.53
N LYS A 74 -5.30 13.30 -15.34
CA LYS A 74 -4.49 12.08 -15.11
C LYS A 74 -2.99 12.44 -14.99
N ARG A 75 -2.49 13.30 -15.89
CA ARG A 75 -1.08 13.75 -15.87
C ARG A 75 -0.74 14.58 -14.64
N GLU A 76 -1.63 15.50 -14.25
CA GLU A 76 -1.47 16.32 -13.04
C GLU A 76 -1.42 15.43 -11.79
N LEU A 77 -2.37 14.50 -11.63
CA LEU A 77 -2.43 13.62 -10.48
C LEU A 77 -1.18 12.74 -10.36
N LEU A 78 -0.59 12.33 -11.48
CA LEU A 78 0.61 11.50 -11.50
C LEU A 78 1.93 12.30 -11.47
N SER A 79 1.91 13.64 -11.50
CA SER A 79 3.12 14.46 -11.58
C SER A 79 4.03 14.36 -10.35
N HIS A 80 3.49 13.95 -9.21
CA HIS A 80 4.22 13.76 -7.95
C HIS A 80 4.00 12.37 -7.35
N ALA A 81 3.58 11.40 -8.16
CA ALA A 81 3.37 10.01 -7.76
C ALA A 81 4.62 9.12 -7.93
N GLY A 82 5.80 9.73 -8.08
CA GLY A 82 7.07 9.01 -8.30
C GLY A 82 7.63 8.36 -7.04
N GLU A 83 8.85 7.84 -7.15
CA GLU A 83 9.57 7.15 -6.08
C GLU A 83 9.80 8.05 -4.86
N GLN A 84 9.62 7.52 -3.64
CA GLN A 84 9.74 8.28 -2.41
C GLN A 84 10.64 7.61 -1.36
N ASN A 85 11.92 7.96 -1.42
CA ASN A 85 12.95 7.35 -0.57
C ASN A 85 13.05 7.92 0.85
N ALA A 86 12.31 8.98 1.20
CA ALA A 86 12.43 9.62 2.52
C ALA A 86 12.05 8.69 3.68
N THR A 87 11.17 7.72 3.47
CA THR A 87 10.74 6.73 4.49
C THR A 87 11.70 5.57 4.67
N ARG A 88 12.63 5.36 3.71
CA ARG A 88 13.48 4.17 3.63
C ARG A 88 12.67 2.88 3.52
N PHE A 89 11.48 2.94 2.95
CA PHE A 89 10.63 1.78 2.70
C PHE A 89 10.83 1.30 1.27
N GLY A 90 10.86 0.00 1.08
CA GLY A 90 11.01 -0.60 -0.24
C GLY A 90 11.78 -1.91 -0.23
N TYR A 91 12.06 -2.43 -1.42
CA TYR A 91 12.68 -3.75 -1.58
C TYR A 91 14.20 -3.79 -1.38
N GLY A 92 14.90 -2.65 -1.27
CA GLY A 92 16.35 -2.62 -1.02
C GLY A 92 17.23 -3.07 -2.19
N ARG A 93 16.64 -3.28 -3.37
CA ARG A 93 17.36 -3.60 -4.61
C ARG A 93 17.20 -2.41 -5.54
N GLY A 94 18.27 -1.65 -5.73
CA GLY A 94 18.30 -0.40 -6.51
C GLY A 94 18.09 -0.54 -8.02
N ASP A 95 17.26 -1.48 -8.46
CA ASP A 95 16.91 -1.71 -9.86
C ASP A 95 15.49 -1.19 -10.12
N ASN A 96 15.26 0.09 -9.78
CA ASN A 96 14.00 0.76 -10.07
C ASN A 96 14.06 1.31 -11.49
N GLY A 97 13.58 0.50 -12.43
CA GLY A 97 13.45 0.85 -13.83
C GLY A 97 12.59 2.11 -14.06
N ARG A 98 12.47 2.53 -15.32
CA ARG A 98 11.83 3.78 -15.81
C ARG A 98 10.34 4.00 -15.45
N GLY A 99 9.76 3.18 -14.57
CA GLY A 99 8.34 3.18 -14.18
C GLY A 99 7.89 4.37 -13.33
N ASN A 100 8.81 5.15 -12.75
CA ASN A 100 8.49 6.21 -11.78
C ASN A 100 8.29 7.60 -12.42
N THR A 101 8.26 7.69 -13.76
CA THR A 101 7.90 8.93 -14.48
C THR A 101 6.39 9.00 -14.71
N VAL A 102 5.84 10.20 -14.90
CA VAL A 102 4.41 10.39 -15.27
C VAL A 102 3.99 9.50 -16.44
N ASN A 103 4.81 9.44 -17.50
CA ASN A 103 4.51 8.62 -18.66
C ASN A 103 4.63 7.11 -18.36
N GLY A 104 5.57 6.73 -17.49
CA GLY A 104 5.70 5.35 -16.99
C GLY A 104 4.45 4.93 -16.20
N LEU A 105 4.00 5.75 -15.26
CA LEU A 105 2.80 5.50 -14.47
C LEU A 105 1.55 5.47 -15.33
N LEU A 106 1.39 6.38 -16.29
CA LEU A 106 0.29 6.34 -17.25
C LEU A 106 0.26 5.02 -18.05
N ALA A 107 1.44 4.50 -18.43
CA ALA A 107 1.53 3.22 -19.13
C ALA A 107 1.23 2.02 -18.21
N ILE A 108 1.60 2.10 -16.92
CA ILE A 108 1.24 1.07 -15.92
C ILE A 108 -0.27 1.08 -15.67
N PHE A 109 -0.89 2.26 -15.67
CA PHE A 109 -2.30 2.45 -15.36
C PHE A 109 -3.22 2.42 -16.57
N SER A 110 -2.71 2.30 -17.80
CA SER A 110 -3.56 2.27 -18.99
C SER A 110 -4.62 1.15 -19.01
N PRO A 111 -4.40 -0.06 -18.46
CA PRO A 111 -5.47 -1.07 -18.41
C PRO A 111 -6.69 -0.64 -17.60
N LEU A 112 -6.50 0.29 -16.66
CA LEU A 112 -7.56 0.83 -15.82
C LEU A 112 -8.65 1.53 -16.64
N GLU A 113 -8.34 2.05 -17.83
CA GLU A 113 -9.30 2.66 -18.74
C GLU A 113 -10.38 1.66 -19.19
N ASP A 114 -10.01 0.43 -19.58
CA ASP A 114 -10.98 -0.65 -19.90
C ASP A 114 -11.70 -1.15 -18.64
N TYR A 115 -10.97 -1.25 -17.53
CA TYR A 115 -11.52 -1.88 -16.32
C TYR A 115 -12.62 -1.02 -15.69
N ILE A 116 -12.42 0.30 -15.60
CA ILE A 116 -13.38 1.21 -15.00
C ILE A 116 -14.67 1.34 -15.82
N GLU A 117 -14.62 1.16 -17.14
CA GLU A 117 -15.83 1.13 -17.98
C GLU A 117 -16.71 -0.10 -17.70
N ARG A 118 -16.10 -1.22 -17.27
CA ARG A 118 -16.79 -2.51 -17.08
C ARG A 118 -17.04 -2.86 -15.61
N ILE A 119 -16.28 -2.28 -14.70
CA ILE A 119 -16.29 -2.55 -13.27
C ILE A 119 -16.54 -1.23 -12.53
N SER A 120 -17.82 -0.95 -12.27
CA SER A 120 -18.29 0.31 -11.67
C SER A 120 -17.86 0.51 -10.21
N THR A 121 -17.42 -0.55 -9.55
CA THR A 121 -17.02 -0.62 -8.13
C THR A 121 -15.52 -0.39 -7.89
N ILE A 122 -14.76 -0.02 -8.93
CA ILE A 122 -13.36 0.40 -8.78
C ILE A 122 -13.31 1.81 -8.19
N GLU A 123 -12.82 1.93 -6.97
CA GLU A 123 -12.83 3.21 -6.24
C GLU A 123 -11.75 3.35 -5.15
N LYS A 124 -11.04 2.29 -4.78
CA LYS A 124 -10.14 2.29 -3.62
C LYS A 124 -8.68 2.09 -3.99
N ALA A 125 -7.79 2.66 -3.17
CA ALA A 125 -6.34 2.46 -3.26
C ALA A 125 -5.91 0.99 -3.44
N VAL A 126 -6.62 0.07 -2.78
CA VAL A 126 -6.36 -1.38 -2.84
C VAL A 126 -6.61 -1.99 -4.21
N ASP A 127 -7.43 -1.36 -5.06
CA ASP A 127 -7.80 -1.84 -6.39
C ASP A 127 -6.63 -1.75 -7.36
N LEU A 128 -5.73 -0.78 -7.19
CA LEU A 128 -4.59 -0.60 -8.09
C LEU A 128 -3.65 -1.82 -8.08
N PRO A 129 -3.03 -2.23 -6.95
CA PRO A 129 -2.18 -3.41 -6.94
C PRO A 129 -2.95 -4.72 -7.09
N LEU A 130 -4.27 -4.71 -6.89
CA LEU A 130 -5.13 -5.87 -7.13
C LEU A 130 -5.32 -6.13 -8.63
N LEU A 131 -5.62 -5.07 -9.40
CA LEU A 131 -6.01 -5.15 -10.81
C LEU A 131 -4.85 -4.89 -11.77
N LEU A 132 -3.79 -4.19 -11.34
CA LEU A 132 -2.68 -3.79 -12.20
C LEU A 132 -1.43 -4.60 -11.83
N THR A 133 -1.17 -5.67 -12.58
CA THR A 133 -0.05 -6.61 -12.32
C THR A 133 1.34 -5.97 -12.27
N ARG A 134 1.49 -4.79 -12.88
CA ARG A 134 2.74 -4.02 -12.92
C ARG A 134 2.83 -2.94 -11.84
N PHE A 135 1.81 -2.79 -11.00
CA PHE A 135 1.81 -1.86 -9.87
C PHE A 135 1.88 -2.62 -8.55
N SER A 136 3.06 -2.62 -7.92
CA SER A 136 3.33 -3.42 -6.73
C SER A 136 2.97 -2.69 -5.43
N GLN A 137 3.12 -3.38 -4.30
CA GLN A 137 2.97 -2.74 -2.98
C GLN A 137 3.93 -1.56 -2.74
N ASP A 138 5.10 -1.59 -3.37
CA ASP A 138 6.11 -0.53 -3.30
C ASP A 138 5.61 0.74 -3.98
N GLY A 139 5.13 0.61 -5.23
CA GLY A 139 4.52 1.73 -5.95
C GLY A 139 3.31 2.33 -5.23
N LEU A 140 2.47 1.50 -4.59
CA LEU A 140 1.37 2.02 -3.78
C LEU A 140 1.87 2.73 -2.51
N SER A 141 2.89 2.17 -1.84
CA SER A 141 3.48 2.76 -0.63
C SER A 141 4.15 4.10 -0.93
N ASP A 142 4.87 4.22 -2.05
CA ASP A 142 5.44 5.46 -2.56
C ASP A 142 4.36 6.50 -2.83
N LEU A 143 3.31 6.12 -3.57
CA LEU A 143 2.18 6.99 -3.85
C LEU A 143 1.51 7.49 -2.57
N LEU A 144 1.25 6.60 -1.61
CA LEU A 144 0.68 6.97 -0.30
C LEU A 144 1.62 7.89 0.48
N THR A 145 2.94 7.68 0.40
CA THR A 145 3.92 8.55 1.06
C THR A 145 3.87 9.95 0.47
N ASN A 146 3.83 10.10 -0.86
CA ASN A 146 3.73 11.41 -1.52
C ASN A 146 2.40 12.11 -1.20
N ILE A 147 1.28 11.39 -1.29
CA ILE A 147 -0.05 11.91 -0.93
C ILE A 147 -0.02 12.45 0.51
N LEU A 148 0.53 11.68 1.44
CA LEU A 148 0.57 11.98 2.88
C LEU A 148 1.82 12.75 3.34
N HIS A 149 2.66 13.25 2.44
CA HIS A 149 4.01 13.76 2.80
C HIS A 149 3.96 14.78 3.93
N ASN A 150 3.10 15.80 3.83
CA ASN A 150 2.96 16.81 4.89
C ASN A 150 2.44 16.20 6.19
N HIS A 151 1.46 15.30 6.11
CA HIS A 151 0.85 14.65 7.28
C HIS A 151 1.85 13.74 8.04
N LEU A 152 2.74 13.07 7.30
CA LEU A 152 3.87 12.31 7.85
C LEU A 152 4.96 13.23 8.41
N ASN A 153 5.25 14.35 7.75
CA ASN A 153 6.21 15.33 8.25
C ASN A 153 5.74 15.97 9.56
N GLU A 154 4.46 16.34 9.67
CA GLU A 154 3.87 16.82 10.93
C GLU A 154 3.92 15.78 12.04
N TYR A 155 3.71 14.50 11.71
CA TYR A 155 3.89 13.40 12.65
C TYR A 155 5.35 13.29 13.12
N MET A 156 6.30 13.36 12.18
CA MET A 156 7.73 13.32 12.48
C MET A 156 8.14 14.45 13.44
N LEU A 157 7.74 15.70 13.16
CA LEU A 157 8.06 16.85 14.00
C LEU A 157 7.53 16.67 15.43
N LYS A 158 6.34 16.08 15.62
CA LYS A 158 5.79 15.75 16.95
C LYS A 158 6.60 14.68 17.67
N GLN A 159 7.11 13.66 16.95
CA GLN A 159 7.97 12.65 17.55
C GLN A 159 9.32 13.25 17.93
N MET A 160 9.91 14.10 17.09
CA MET A 160 11.15 14.80 17.41
C MET A 160 11.02 15.64 18.68
N GLU A 161 9.90 16.34 18.87
CA GLU A 161 9.60 17.05 20.11
C GLU A 161 9.58 16.12 21.33
N LYS A 162 8.91 14.96 21.24
CA LYS A 162 8.89 13.94 22.32
C LYS A 162 10.29 13.47 22.70
N PHE A 163 11.18 13.28 21.72
CA PHE A 163 12.56 12.85 21.93
C PHE A 163 13.54 14.02 22.13
N LYS A 164 13.05 15.26 22.22
CA LYS A 164 13.87 16.49 22.37
C LYS A 164 14.91 16.67 21.25
N VAL A 165 14.61 16.16 20.06
CA VAL A 165 15.41 16.32 18.84
C VAL A 165 14.98 17.59 18.11
N LYS A 166 15.94 18.38 17.66
CA LYS A 166 15.67 19.57 16.83
C LYS A 166 15.75 19.23 15.35
N SER A 167 14.95 19.90 14.53
CA SER A 167 15.13 19.89 13.07
C SER A 167 16.53 20.37 12.70
N ASN A 168 17.16 19.69 11.77
CA ASN A 168 18.49 20.04 11.25
C ASN A 168 18.43 20.59 9.81
N GLY A 169 17.22 20.81 9.29
CA GLY A 169 17.04 21.36 7.95
C GLY A 169 15.62 21.84 7.66
N ARG A 170 15.45 22.28 6.42
CA ARG A 170 14.15 22.50 5.79
C ARG A 170 14.13 21.74 4.47
N THR A 171 12.96 21.20 4.13
CA THR A 171 12.70 20.56 2.85
C THR A 171 11.49 21.23 2.20
N LYS A 172 11.54 21.38 0.88
CA LYS A 172 10.37 21.65 0.05
C LYS A 172 9.94 20.32 -0.55
N TYR A 173 8.68 19.96 -0.40
CA TYR A 173 8.12 18.73 -0.94
C TYR A 173 6.70 18.98 -1.45
N TRP A 174 6.23 18.10 -2.32
CA TRP A 174 4.87 18.08 -2.81
C TRP A 174 4.00 17.18 -1.92
N THR A 175 2.76 17.55 -1.72
CA THR A 175 1.78 16.78 -0.95
C THR A 175 0.38 17.03 -1.50
N TRP A 176 -0.56 16.11 -1.25
CA TRP A 176 -1.94 16.31 -1.67
C TRP A 176 -2.67 17.26 -0.71
N ASP A 177 -3.29 18.31 -1.25
CA ASP A 177 -4.07 19.28 -0.48
C ASP A 177 -5.57 19.00 -0.62
N LEU A 178 -6.20 18.68 0.51
CA LEU A 178 -7.63 18.33 0.58
C LEU A 178 -8.56 19.50 0.19
N ALA A 179 -8.12 20.75 0.38
CA ALA A 179 -8.96 21.92 0.12
C ALA A 179 -8.96 22.30 -1.36
N SER A 180 -7.80 22.23 -2.02
CA SER A 180 -7.69 22.51 -3.46
C SER A 180 -7.91 21.29 -4.34
N LEU A 181 -7.93 20.07 -3.76
CA LEU A 181 -7.91 18.81 -4.50
C LEU A 181 -6.79 18.81 -5.56
N SER A 182 -5.60 19.23 -5.16
CA SER A 182 -4.45 19.33 -6.05
C SER A 182 -3.15 19.08 -5.29
N TRP A 183 -2.08 18.83 -6.03
CA TRP A 183 -0.75 18.85 -5.45
C TRP A 183 -0.36 20.27 -5.02
N LYS A 184 0.32 20.36 -3.87
CA LYS A 184 0.81 21.61 -3.30
C LYS A 184 2.25 21.45 -2.82
N GLU A 185 3.09 22.42 -3.15
CA GLU A 185 4.45 22.48 -2.63
C GLU A 185 4.46 23.17 -1.26
N VAL A 186 5.07 22.52 -0.27
CA VAL A 186 5.13 22.99 1.12
C VAL A 186 6.59 23.07 1.60
N PRO A 187 7.08 24.25 2.03
CA PRO A 187 8.35 24.36 2.73
C PRO A 187 8.18 24.15 4.24
N ALA A 188 8.74 23.07 4.79
CA ALA A 188 8.62 22.76 6.23
C ALA A 188 9.99 22.49 6.90
N PRO A 189 10.10 22.67 8.23
CA PRO A 189 11.17 22.05 9.00
C PRO A 189 11.21 20.54 8.74
N SER A 190 12.41 19.99 8.63
CA SER A 190 12.63 18.57 8.36
C SER A 190 13.84 18.04 9.11
N TYR A 191 13.98 16.73 9.10
CA TYR A 191 15.18 16.05 9.56
C TYR A 191 15.87 15.38 8.36
N LYS A 192 17.18 15.56 8.25
CA LYS A 192 18.01 14.98 7.20
C LYS A 192 19.11 14.13 7.79
N VAL A 193 19.38 13.01 7.14
CA VAL A 193 20.49 12.11 7.43
C VAL A 193 21.30 11.98 6.15
N ASN A 194 22.62 12.22 6.23
CA ASN A 194 23.50 12.19 5.04
C ASN A 194 22.97 13.06 3.88
N ASN A 195 22.45 14.25 4.20
CA ASN A 195 21.82 15.21 3.28
C ASN A 195 20.55 14.72 2.57
N GLN A 196 20.02 13.56 2.93
CA GLN A 196 18.76 13.02 2.43
C GLN A 196 17.65 13.23 3.48
N GLU A 197 16.44 13.55 3.03
CA GLU A 197 15.27 13.67 3.91
C GLU A 197 14.97 12.35 4.61
N LEU A 198 14.52 12.43 5.86
CA LEU A 198 14.00 11.32 6.63
C LEU A 198 12.55 11.62 7.01
N LEU A 199 11.63 10.75 6.59
CA LEU A 199 10.25 10.69 7.08
C LEU A 199 10.10 9.44 7.93
N ILE A 200 9.75 9.61 9.21
CA ILE A 200 9.36 8.46 10.04
C ILE A 200 7.88 8.17 9.86
N VAL A 201 7.52 6.88 9.91
CA VAL A 201 6.13 6.43 9.69
C VAL A 201 5.59 5.78 10.96
N PRO A 202 4.34 6.06 11.38
CA PRO A 202 3.72 5.36 12.50
C PRO A 202 3.73 3.84 12.27
N LYS A 203 4.22 3.07 13.24
CA LYS A 203 4.34 1.60 13.11
C LYS A 203 2.98 0.91 12.94
N SER A 204 1.90 1.57 13.33
CA SER A 204 0.52 1.08 13.24
C SER A 204 -0.04 0.98 11.82
N ILE A 205 0.60 1.64 10.83
CA ILE A 205 0.14 1.66 9.43
C ILE A 205 1.07 0.92 8.46
N VAL A 206 2.09 0.23 8.96
CA VAL A 206 3.07 -0.45 8.12
C VAL A 206 2.90 -1.96 8.13
N ARG A 207 3.37 -2.59 7.06
CA ARG A 207 3.41 -4.04 6.92
C ARG A 207 4.49 -4.49 5.95
N LYS A 208 5.00 -5.72 6.13
CA LYS A 208 5.94 -6.37 5.20
C LYS A 208 5.29 -6.81 3.87
N ASN A 209 4.06 -7.33 3.93
CA ASN A 209 3.31 -7.81 2.76
C ASN A 209 1.83 -7.50 2.96
N TYR A 210 1.17 -6.80 2.05
CA TYR A 210 -0.27 -6.54 2.13
C TYR A 210 -1.09 -7.81 2.37
N LEU A 211 -2.18 -7.67 3.12
CA LEU A 211 -3.16 -8.75 3.28
C LEU A 211 -4.29 -8.61 2.26
N PHE A 212 -4.03 -8.02 1.10
CA PHE A 212 -4.92 -8.04 -0.05
C PHE A 212 -4.08 -8.35 -1.30
N SER A 213 -4.62 -9.19 -2.17
CA SER A 213 -4.05 -9.51 -3.49
C SER A 213 -5.11 -10.19 -4.35
N ILE A 214 -4.81 -10.40 -5.63
CA ILE A 214 -5.73 -11.09 -6.55
C ILE A 214 -5.94 -12.54 -6.14
N GLU A 215 -4.91 -13.19 -5.57
CA GLU A 215 -5.00 -14.54 -5.02
C GLU A 215 -5.89 -14.59 -3.78
N GLN A 216 -5.86 -13.53 -2.95
CA GLN A 216 -6.77 -13.46 -1.83
C GLN A 216 -8.21 -13.26 -2.31
N PHE A 217 -8.45 -12.35 -3.27
CA PHE A 217 -9.76 -12.16 -3.89
C PHE A 217 -10.29 -13.49 -4.45
N PHE A 218 -9.48 -14.19 -5.25
CA PHE A 218 -9.79 -15.49 -5.84
C PHE A 218 -10.25 -16.50 -4.77
N SER A 219 -9.49 -16.61 -3.67
CA SER A 219 -9.78 -17.59 -2.62
C SER A 219 -10.96 -17.19 -1.72
N ARG A 220 -11.14 -15.88 -1.46
CA ARG A 220 -12.03 -15.36 -0.42
C ARG A 220 -13.33 -14.78 -0.93
N VAL A 221 -13.43 -14.50 -2.22
CA VAL A 221 -14.65 -14.00 -2.84
C VAL A 221 -15.08 -15.00 -3.90
N LEU A 222 -14.31 -15.17 -4.98
CA LEU A 222 -14.69 -16.05 -6.10
C LEU A 222 -15.00 -17.48 -5.64
N ILE A 223 -14.03 -18.21 -5.08
CA ILE A 223 -14.26 -19.60 -4.63
C ILE A 223 -15.36 -19.69 -3.57
N GLU A 224 -15.48 -18.70 -2.68
CA GLU A 224 -16.49 -18.74 -1.61
C GLU A 224 -17.91 -18.50 -2.16
N ARG A 225 -18.07 -17.61 -3.15
CA ARG A 225 -19.34 -17.37 -3.83
C ARG A 225 -19.78 -18.59 -4.64
N GLU A 226 -18.89 -19.14 -5.46
CA GLU A 226 -19.18 -20.36 -6.24
C GLU A 226 -19.65 -21.49 -5.33
N ARG A 227 -18.91 -21.75 -4.25
CA ARG A 227 -19.32 -22.76 -3.26
C ARG A 227 -20.67 -22.43 -2.60
N SER A 228 -20.92 -21.16 -2.28
CA SER A 228 -22.21 -20.76 -1.67
C SER A 228 -23.38 -20.89 -2.66
N ALA A 229 -23.12 -20.82 -3.96
CA ALA A 229 -24.10 -21.07 -5.02
C ALA A 229 -24.37 -22.58 -5.26
N GLY A 230 -23.67 -23.46 -4.55
CA GLY A 230 -23.79 -24.91 -4.69
C GLY A 230 -22.76 -25.55 -5.62
N GLU A 231 -21.91 -24.75 -6.27
CA GLU A 231 -20.83 -25.26 -7.10
C GLU A 231 -19.77 -25.95 -6.23
N TYR A 232 -19.06 -26.92 -6.83
CA TYR A 232 -18.03 -27.70 -6.15
C TYR A 232 -18.51 -28.42 -4.88
N TYR A 233 -19.76 -28.88 -4.87
CA TYR A 233 -20.29 -29.81 -3.87
C TYR A 233 -20.10 -31.26 -4.32
N ASP A 234 -19.50 -32.08 -3.47
CA ASP A 234 -19.31 -33.52 -3.71
C ASP A 234 -20.51 -34.25 -3.10
N ASN A 235 -21.46 -34.64 -3.95
CA ASN A 235 -22.69 -35.35 -3.53
C ASN A 235 -22.39 -36.73 -2.93
N ASP A 236 -21.31 -37.39 -3.37
CA ASP A 236 -20.96 -38.72 -2.86
C ASP A 236 -20.40 -38.65 -1.43
N LYS A 237 -19.68 -37.56 -1.11
CA LYS A 237 -19.09 -37.32 0.22
C LYS A 237 -19.89 -36.35 1.10
N ASP A 238 -21.06 -35.91 0.63
CA ASP A 238 -21.96 -34.96 1.32
C ASP A 238 -21.22 -33.73 1.88
N ARG A 239 -20.32 -33.15 1.07
CA ARG A 239 -19.47 -32.03 1.52
C ARG A 239 -19.02 -31.14 0.37
N PHE A 240 -18.72 -29.89 0.68
CA PHE A 240 -18.01 -29.03 -0.26
C PHE A 240 -16.56 -29.49 -0.49
N ILE A 241 -16.13 -29.45 -1.75
CA ILE A 241 -14.76 -29.71 -2.16
C ILE A 241 -13.81 -28.70 -1.47
N PRO A 242 -12.68 -29.15 -0.91
CA PRO A 242 -11.69 -28.25 -0.30
C PRO A 242 -11.19 -27.19 -1.29
N LYS A 243 -10.98 -25.95 -0.80
CA LYS A 243 -10.59 -24.82 -1.67
C LYS A 243 -9.37 -25.09 -2.56
N LYS A 244 -8.38 -25.85 -2.06
CA LYS A 244 -7.17 -26.21 -2.80
C LYS A 244 -7.47 -27.15 -3.98
N GLU A 245 -8.46 -28.02 -3.82
CA GLU A 245 -8.94 -28.89 -4.91
C GLU A 245 -9.75 -28.10 -5.92
N VAL A 246 -10.63 -27.19 -5.47
CA VAL A 246 -11.34 -26.24 -6.35
C VAL A 246 -10.36 -25.41 -7.17
N GLU A 247 -9.31 -24.88 -6.54
CA GLU A 247 -8.24 -24.14 -7.22
C GLU A 247 -7.60 -24.96 -8.35
N ASN A 248 -7.33 -26.26 -8.12
CA ASN A 248 -6.79 -27.14 -9.15
C ASN A 248 -7.79 -27.41 -10.28
N ILE A 249 -9.09 -27.56 -9.96
CA ILE A 249 -10.14 -27.75 -10.96
C ILE A 249 -10.21 -26.53 -11.89
N ILE A 250 -10.24 -25.32 -11.32
CA ILE A 250 -10.27 -24.07 -12.11
C ILE A 250 -8.97 -23.96 -12.93
N LYS A 251 -7.81 -24.19 -12.32
CA LYS A 251 -6.51 -24.17 -13.01
C LYS A 251 -6.47 -25.09 -14.23
N ASN A 252 -7.01 -26.29 -14.12
CA ASN A 252 -7.00 -27.29 -15.21
C ASN A 252 -7.99 -26.96 -16.33
N LYS A 253 -9.00 -26.12 -16.06
CA LYS A 253 -9.97 -25.64 -17.07
C LYS A 253 -9.54 -24.33 -17.74
N SER A 254 -8.68 -23.55 -17.07
CA SER A 254 -8.21 -22.26 -17.56
C SER A 254 -7.18 -22.41 -18.68
N ASP A 255 -7.34 -21.62 -19.73
CA ASP A 255 -6.39 -21.53 -20.85
C ASP A 255 -5.30 -20.43 -20.66
N PHE A 256 -5.31 -19.72 -19.54
CA PHE A 256 -4.47 -18.54 -19.28
C PHE A 256 -3.04 -18.83 -18.74
N GLY A 257 -2.61 -20.09 -18.76
CA GLY A 257 -1.24 -20.48 -18.39
C GLY A 257 -0.86 -20.06 -16.96
N ILE A 258 0.29 -19.40 -16.78
CA ILE A 258 0.83 -19.06 -15.45
C ILE A 258 0.05 -17.94 -14.74
N HIS A 259 -0.64 -17.07 -15.48
CA HIS A 259 -1.40 -15.94 -14.94
C HIS A 259 -2.88 -16.25 -14.71
N TRP A 260 -3.27 -17.53 -14.77
CA TRP A 260 -4.66 -17.95 -14.73
C TRP A 260 -5.48 -17.40 -13.57
N LYS A 261 -4.93 -17.34 -12.35
CA LYS A 261 -5.69 -16.79 -11.21
C LYS A 261 -6.08 -15.34 -11.41
N TYR A 262 -5.18 -14.56 -12.01
CA TYR A 262 -5.42 -13.16 -12.29
C TYR A 262 -6.51 -13.01 -13.35
N GLU A 263 -6.40 -13.73 -14.47
CA GLU A 263 -7.36 -13.65 -15.57
C GLU A 263 -8.76 -14.15 -15.15
N GLU A 264 -8.84 -15.30 -14.48
CA GLU A 264 -10.10 -15.84 -13.94
C GLU A 264 -10.75 -14.88 -12.94
N SER A 265 -9.95 -14.26 -12.06
CA SER A 265 -10.46 -13.27 -11.12
C SER A 265 -10.95 -12.00 -11.83
N LEU A 266 -10.22 -11.52 -12.83
CA LEU A 266 -10.59 -10.32 -13.57
C LEU A 266 -11.88 -10.53 -14.37
N ILE A 267 -12.03 -11.68 -15.04
CA ILE A 267 -13.28 -12.08 -15.71
C ILE A 267 -14.41 -12.11 -14.68
N TYR A 268 -14.20 -12.79 -13.56
CA TYR A 268 -15.20 -12.89 -12.51
C TYR A 268 -15.64 -11.52 -11.98
N ILE A 269 -14.70 -10.58 -11.76
CA ILE A 269 -15.01 -9.22 -11.30
C ILE A 269 -15.80 -8.45 -12.36
N LYS A 270 -15.46 -8.59 -13.65
CA LYS A 270 -16.20 -7.96 -14.76
C LYS A 270 -17.64 -8.48 -14.82
N ASP A 271 -17.84 -9.78 -14.65
CA ASP A 271 -19.16 -10.43 -14.71
C ASP A 271 -19.98 -10.23 -13.42
N ASN A 272 -19.31 -9.95 -12.29
CA ASN A 272 -19.91 -9.76 -10.98
C ASN A 272 -19.40 -8.46 -10.35
N ASN A 273 -19.93 -7.33 -10.82
CA ASN A 273 -19.47 -5.99 -10.41
C ASN A 273 -19.49 -5.78 -8.88
N ASP A 274 -20.40 -6.41 -8.15
CA ASP A 274 -20.51 -6.29 -6.70
C ASP A 274 -19.45 -7.09 -5.92
N ALA A 275 -18.69 -7.97 -6.59
CA ALA A 275 -17.68 -8.81 -5.96
C ALA A 275 -16.51 -7.99 -5.39
N LEU A 276 -16.15 -6.88 -6.04
CA LEU A 276 -15.06 -6.01 -5.59
C LEU A 276 -15.46 -5.24 -4.32
N ASP A 277 -16.66 -4.69 -4.26
CA ASP A 277 -17.23 -4.08 -3.04
C ASP A 277 -17.31 -5.08 -1.88
N GLU A 278 -17.72 -6.31 -2.18
CA GLU A 278 -17.72 -7.38 -1.21
C GLU A 278 -16.30 -7.65 -0.68
N TYR A 279 -15.31 -7.68 -1.56
CA TYR A 279 -13.93 -7.84 -1.17
C TYR A 279 -13.48 -6.72 -0.22
N HIS A 280 -13.77 -5.46 -0.56
CA HIS A 280 -13.46 -4.31 0.31
C HIS A 280 -14.06 -4.45 1.69
N ARG A 281 -15.35 -4.84 1.79
CA ARG A 281 -16.03 -5.06 3.08
C ARG A 281 -15.39 -6.22 3.86
N ARG A 282 -14.99 -7.29 3.18
CA ARG A 282 -14.35 -8.46 3.81
C ARG A 282 -12.93 -8.16 4.29
N LEU A 283 -12.19 -7.24 3.65
CA LEU A 283 -10.84 -6.84 4.07
C LEU A 283 -10.79 -6.39 5.53
N HIS A 284 -11.80 -5.64 5.99
CA HIS A 284 -11.90 -5.20 7.39
C HIS A 284 -11.90 -6.39 8.37
N SER A 285 -12.60 -7.47 8.03
CA SER A 285 -12.61 -8.69 8.84
C SER A 285 -11.25 -9.38 8.85
N PHE A 286 -10.55 -9.43 7.72
CA PHE A 286 -9.21 -10.03 7.63
C PHE A 286 -8.17 -9.27 8.45
N TYR A 287 -8.25 -7.94 8.42
CA TYR A 287 -7.35 -7.05 9.13
C TYR A 287 -7.67 -6.94 10.63
N SER A 288 -8.93 -7.06 11.05
CA SER A 288 -9.29 -7.03 12.48
C SER A 288 -8.60 -8.14 13.28
N LYS A 289 -8.38 -9.30 12.64
CA LYS A 289 -7.65 -10.45 13.21
C LYS A 289 -6.13 -10.29 13.14
N ARG A 290 -5.64 -9.40 12.28
CA ARG A 290 -4.22 -9.20 11.95
C ARG A 290 -3.92 -7.71 11.75
N LYS A 291 -4.01 -6.96 12.86
CA LYS A 291 -3.65 -5.54 12.96
C LYS A 291 -2.22 -5.29 12.44
N GLY A 292 -1.77 -4.03 12.44
CA GLY A 292 -0.41 -3.64 12.05
C GLY A 292 0.68 -4.47 12.75
N MET A 293 1.92 -4.34 12.28
CA MET A 293 3.01 -5.16 12.79
C MET A 293 3.23 -4.95 14.29
N LYS A 294 3.33 -6.06 15.05
CA LYS A 294 3.67 -6.02 16.48
C LYS A 294 5.13 -5.65 16.67
N ASP A 295 5.47 -5.06 17.81
CA ASP A 295 6.84 -4.63 18.15
C ASP A 295 7.87 -5.73 17.92
N LYS A 296 7.63 -6.94 18.45
CA LYS A 296 8.53 -8.09 18.22
C LYS A 296 8.74 -8.41 16.74
N ALA A 297 7.69 -8.33 15.92
CA ALA A 297 7.79 -8.62 14.49
C ALA A 297 8.57 -7.52 13.74
N LEU A 298 8.44 -6.26 14.17
CA LEU A 298 9.25 -5.16 13.66
C LEU A 298 10.70 -5.28 14.10
N ASP A 299 10.95 -5.63 15.37
CA ASP A 299 12.30 -5.86 15.90
C ASP A 299 13.00 -6.99 15.15
N ASP A 300 12.29 -8.10 14.90
CA ASP A 300 12.79 -9.22 14.12
C ASP A 300 13.11 -8.80 12.68
N LEU A 301 12.26 -7.99 12.06
CA LEU A 301 12.47 -7.51 10.69
C LEU A 301 13.64 -6.52 10.58
N ILE A 302 13.66 -5.51 11.45
CA ILE A 302 14.56 -4.36 11.35
C ILE A 302 15.94 -4.70 11.92
N TYR A 303 15.99 -5.28 13.11
CA TYR A 303 17.25 -5.51 13.82
C TYR A 303 17.87 -6.88 13.53
N LYS A 304 17.07 -7.92 13.24
CA LYS A 304 17.59 -9.30 13.10
C LYS A 304 17.83 -9.77 11.68
N GLU A 305 17.33 -9.11 10.64
CA GLU A 305 17.60 -9.55 9.26
C GLU A 305 19.06 -9.28 8.86
N SER A 306 20.02 -10.04 9.39
CA SER A 306 21.43 -10.10 8.95
C SER A 306 21.98 -11.54 9.04
N ILE A 307 21.32 -12.52 8.41
CA ILE A 307 21.99 -13.78 8.02
C ILE A 307 21.34 -14.33 6.73
N ILE A 308 21.51 -13.67 5.60
CA ILE A 308 21.64 -14.38 4.32
C ILE A 308 22.68 -13.58 3.51
N CYS A 309 23.87 -14.16 3.38
CA CYS A 309 24.92 -13.76 2.44
C CYS A 309 24.48 -13.95 1.00
#